data_AF-A0A7Y2DNG3-F1
#
_entry.id   AF-A0A7Y2DNG3-F1
#
_cell.length_a   1.000
_cell.length_b   1.000
_cell.length_c   1.000
_cell.angle_alpha   90.00
_cell.angle_beta   90.00
_cell.angle_gamma   90.00
#
_symmetry.space_group_name_H-M   'P 1'
#
loop_
_entity.id
_entity.type
_entity.pdbx_description
1 polymer ?
#
loop_
_entity_poly.entity_id
_entity_poly.type
_entity_poly.pdbx_seq_one_letter_code
_entity_poly.pdbx_strand_id
1 'polypeptide(L)'
;MGTAQARAAALITSHAKPGVVDEQHSILNYAEAPRVGDWTLRSALVRLAQPHPLRSEAVLRLVRRLDASIKPIIRSLQQHGVTSGRSIPDGEQDIIDVRLVDLADDPDVLAAYHQRSPLDDVELAAVHLVGLALELDRLADTLAAWADAGPENPPLDEIDRTCASVLRQMNEQGVPEEPQWSGPRGARGV
;
A
#
# COMPACT_ATOMS: atom_id res chain seq x y z
N MET A 1 10.43 -17.51 -17.94
CA MET A 1 11.55 -16.86 -17.20
C MET A 1 12.11 -15.62 -17.91
N GLY A 2 12.17 -15.52 -19.25
CA GLY A 2 12.81 -14.37 -19.91
C GLY A 2 12.04 -13.02 -19.87
N THR A 3 10.72 -13.02 -19.70
CA THR A 3 9.89 -11.79 -19.74
C THR A 3 9.99 -10.95 -18.47
N ALA A 4 9.97 -11.57 -17.30
CA ALA A 4 10.10 -10.89 -16.00
C ALA A 4 11.47 -10.24 -15.82
N GLN A 5 12.55 -10.95 -16.20
CA GLN A 5 13.91 -10.41 -16.20
C GLN A 5 14.06 -9.21 -17.13
N ALA A 6 13.47 -9.27 -18.33
CA ALA A 6 13.47 -8.15 -19.26
C ALA A 6 12.67 -6.94 -18.72
N ARG A 7 11.51 -7.19 -18.07
CA ARG A 7 10.71 -6.12 -17.44
C ARG A 7 11.43 -5.47 -16.27
N ALA A 8 12.03 -6.26 -15.38
CA ALA A 8 12.89 -5.74 -14.32
C ALA A 8 14.00 -4.88 -14.92
N ALA A 9 14.77 -5.38 -15.91
CA ALA A 9 15.82 -4.62 -16.60
C ALA A 9 15.34 -3.31 -17.22
N ALA A 10 14.12 -3.28 -17.77
CA ALA A 10 13.52 -2.07 -18.33
C ALA A 10 13.17 -1.04 -17.24
N LEU A 11 12.55 -1.46 -16.14
CA LEU A 11 12.20 -0.59 -15.00
C LEU A 11 13.44 0.06 -14.38
N ILE A 12 14.51 -0.72 -14.24
CA ILE A 12 15.82 -0.25 -13.76
C ILE A 12 16.34 0.87 -14.66
N THR A 13 16.30 0.65 -15.97
CA THR A 13 16.80 1.62 -16.96
C THR A 13 15.95 2.90 -16.95
N SER A 14 14.64 2.81 -16.72
CA SER A 14 13.77 4.00 -16.63
C SER A 14 13.98 4.80 -15.35
N HIS A 15 14.33 4.14 -14.23
CA HIS A 15 14.46 4.78 -12.91
C HIS A 15 15.89 5.22 -12.55
N ALA A 16 16.90 4.84 -13.34
CA ALA A 16 18.28 5.33 -13.20
C ALA A 16 18.45 6.85 -13.46
N LYS A 17 17.42 7.53 -13.97
CA LYS A 17 17.36 9.00 -14.00
C LYS A 17 16.60 9.48 -12.77
N PRO A 18 17.10 10.47 -12.01
CA PRO A 18 16.34 11.08 -10.91
C PRO A 18 15.11 11.77 -11.48
N GLY A 19 14.03 11.01 -11.58
CA GLY A 19 12.72 11.45 -12.01
C GLY A 19 11.95 11.97 -10.81
N VAL A 20 11.18 13.02 -11.04
CA VAL A 20 10.18 13.55 -10.12
C VAL A 20 9.28 12.38 -9.70
N VAL A 21 9.26 12.06 -8.41
CA VAL A 21 8.30 11.11 -7.85
C VAL A 21 6.92 11.68 -8.14
N ASP A 22 6.13 10.98 -8.94
CA ASP A 22 4.78 11.39 -9.29
C ASP A 22 3.96 11.54 -7.98
N GLU A 23 3.72 12.79 -7.59
CA GLU A 23 3.06 13.16 -6.32
C GLU A 23 1.63 12.57 -6.22
N GLN A 24 1.06 12.18 -7.37
CA GLN A 24 -0.30 11.66 -7.51
C GLN A 24 -0.47 10.24 -6.93
N HIS A 25 0.62 9.52 -6.65
CA HIS A 25 0.59 8.20 -6.02
C HIS A 25 1.36 8.21 -4.70
N SER A 26 1.09 9.19 -3.84
CA SER A 26 1.40 8.99 -2.43
C SER A 26 0.55 7.82 -1.94
N ILE A 27 1.14 6.62 -1.95
CA ILE A 27 0.62 5.38 -1.33
C ILE A 27 0.29 5.59 0.15
N LEU A 28 0.62 6.76 0.71
CA LEU A 28 0.38 7.18 2.08
C LEU A 28 -0.84 8.11 2.21
N ASN A 29 -1.52 8.45 1.11
CA ASN A 29 -2.68 9.34 1.09
C ASN A 29 -3.90 8.79 0.33
N TYR A 30 -3.97 7.49 0.06
CA TYR A 30 -5.09 6.88 -0.68
C TYR A 30 -6.47 7.11 -0.03
N ALA A 31 -6.51 7.40 1.27
CA ALA A 31 -7.75 7.78 1.96
C ALA A 31 -8.34 9.12 1.48
N GLU A 32 -7.49 10.12 1.20
CA GLU A 32 -7.88 11.50 0.89
C GLU A 32 -7.49 11.96 -0.51
N ALA A 33 -6.66 11.19 -1.22
CA ALA A 33 -6.27 11.52 -2.57
C ALA A 33 -7.52 11.54 -3.47
N PRO A 34 -7.76 12.65 -4.19
CA PRO A 34 -8.92 12.78 -5.07
C PRO A 34 -8.81 11.75 -6.19
N ARG A 35 -9.96 11.17 -6.55
CA ARG A 35 -10.09 10.14 -7.58
C ARG A 35 -11.09 10.61 -8.63
N VAL A 36 -11.81 9.67 -9.23
CA VAL A 36 -12.92 9.95 -10.13
C VAL A 36 -13.96 10.85 -9.48
N GLY A 37 -14.35 11.91 -10.20
CA GLY A 37 -15.35 12.87 -9.74
C GLY A 37 -14.99 13.61 -8.45
N ASP A 38 -13.69 13.79 -8.17
CA ASP A 38 -13.17 14.36 -6.91
C ASP A 38 -13.56 13.57 -5.64
N TRP A 39 -14.07 12.35 -5.80
CA TRP A 39 -14.35 11.46 -4.66
C TRP A 39 -13.06 10.98 -4.03
N THR A 40 -13.06 10.92 -2.71
CA THR A 40 -12.01 10.27 -1.92
C THR A 40 -12.54 8.96 -1.35
N LEU A 41 -11.65 8.04 -0.96
CA LEU A 41 -12.04 6.83 -0.23
C LEU A 41 -12.89 7.18 1.00
N ARG A 42 -12.49 8.21 1.77
CA ARG A 42 -13.25 8.63 2.96
C ARG A 42 -14.67 9.04 2.61
N SER A 43 -14.86 9.87 1.59
CA SER A 43 -16.21 10.30 1.16
C SER A 43 -17.05 9.15 0.61
N ALA A 44 -16.46 8.22 -0.14
CA ALA A 44 -17.12 7.01 -0.62
C ALA A 44 -17.55 6.09 0.55
N LEU A 45 -16.68 5.94 1.56
CA LEU A 45 -16.98 5.16 2.76
C LEU A 45 -18.10 5.77 3.60
N VAL A 46 -18.18 7.10 3.72
CA VAL A 46 -19.33 7.77 4.37
C VAL A 46 -20.64 7.40 3.68
N ARG A 47 -20.66 7.34 2.35
CA ARG A 47 -21.83 6.91 1.58
C ARG A 47 -22.15 5.43 1.82
N LEU A 48 -21.13 4.57 1.78
CA LEU A 48 -21.26 3.13 2.03
C LEU A 48 -21.77 2.83 3.45
N ALA A 49 -21.38 3.65 4.44
CA ALA A 49 -21.75 3.44 5.83
C ALA A 49 -23.25 3.57 6.11
N GLN A 50 -24.02 4.23 5.23
CA GLN A 50 -25.47 4.36 5.39
C GLN A 50 -26.19 2.98 5.34
N PRO A 51 -26.00 2.16 4.30
CA PRO A 51 -26.52 0.79 4.30
C PRO A 51 -25.59 -0.25 4.95
N HIS A 52 -24.27 -0.01 4.99
CA HIS A 52 -23.28 -1.03 5.33
C HIS A 52 -22.18 -0.53 6.30
N PRO A 53 -22.55 -0.13 7.54
CA PRO A 53 -21.60 0.46 8.49
C PRO A 53 -20.44 -0.49 8.85
N LEU A 54 -20.71 -1.79 9.01
CA LEU A 54 -19.68 -2.77 9.36
C LEU A 54 -18.61 -2.95 8.26
N ARG A 55 -19.00 -2.84 6.99
CA ARG A 55 -18.06 -2.93 5.86
C ARG A 55 -17.20 -1.68 5.78
N SER A 56 -17.81 -0.51 5.96
CA SER A 56 -17.05 0.74 6.05
C SER A 56 -16.05 0.71 7.21
N GLU A 57 -16.44 0.17 8.36
CA GLU A 57 -15.55 0.01 9.51
C GLU A 57 -14.39 -0.95 9.20
N ALA A 58 -14.67 -2.08 8.55
CA ALA A 58 -13.65 -3.06 8.18
C ALA A 58 -12.56 -2.44 7.30
N VAL A 59 -12.96 -1.69 6.25
CA VAL A 59 -12.00 -0.96 5.39
C VAL A 59 -11.18 0.03 6.22
N LEU A 60 -11.82 0.91 7.00
CA LEU A 60 -11.12 1.90 7.82
C LEU A 60 -10.16 1.29 8.84
N ARG A 61 -10.48 0.12 9.39
CA ARG A 61 -9.60 -0.60 10.31
C ARG A 61 -8.34 -1.10 9.60
N LEU A 62 -8.47 -1.63 8.39
CA LEU A 62 -7.33 -2.08 7.59
C LEU A 62 -6.43 -0.92 7.18
N VAL A 63 -7.03 0.18 6.68
CA VAL A 63 -6.29 1.43 6.36
C VAL A 63 -5.47 1.87 7.56
N ARG A 64 -6.09 2.04 8.74
CA ARG A 64 -5.38 2.52 9.93
C ARG A 64 -4.27 1.58 10.40
N ARG A 65 -4.55 0.27 10.39
CA ARG A 65 -3.58 -0.76 10.77
C ARG A 65 -2.38 -0.75 9.81
N LEU A 66 -2.63 -0.61 8.52
CA LEU A 66 -1.60 -0.56 7.49
C LEU A 66 -0.79 0.73 7.61
N ASP A 67 -1.44 1.89 7.75
CA ASP A 67 -0.78 3.18 7.95
C ASP A 67 0.11 3.17 9.20
N ALA A 68 -0.36 2.59 10.31
CA ALA A 68 0.43 2.44 11.53
C ALA A 68 1.70 1.60 11.31
N SER A 69 1.64 0.63 10.40
CA SER A 69 2.73 -0.30 10.09
C SER A 69 3.70 0.23 9.06
N ILE A 70 3.21 1.06 8.14
CA ILE A 70 4.02 1.73 7.13
C ILE A 70 4.75 2.94 7.73
N LYS A 71 4.14 3.66 8.70
CA LYS A 71 4.73 4.86 9.35
C LYS A 71 6.21 4.74 9.77
N PRO A 72 6.67 3.66 10.40
CA PRO A 72 8.08 3.47 10.76
C PRO A 72 9.03 3.43 9.55
N ILE A 73 8.55 2.93 8.41
CA ILE A 73 9.33 2.79 7.17
C ILE A 73 9.07 3.95 6.18
N ILE A 74 8.08 4.82 6.43
CA ILE A 74 7.74 5.99 5.58
C ILE A 74 8.95 6.85 5.25
N ARG A 75 9.84 7.10 6.22
CA ARG A 75 11.02 7.94 5.96
C ARG A 75 11.94 7.28 4.94
N SER A 76 12.07 5.95 4.97
CA SER A 76 12.80 5.17 3.96
C SER A 76 12.08 5.20 2.60
N LEU A 77 10.76 5.07 2.59
CA LEU A 77 9.92 5.15 1.37
C LEU A 77 9.95 6.53 0.69
N GLN A 78 9.97 7.61 1.48
CA GLN A 78 9.97 8.99 1.00
C GLN A 78 11.36 9.46 0.56
N GLN A 79 12.43 9.01 1.23
CA GLN A 79 13.80 9.34 0.86
C GLN A 79 14.28 8.51 -0.33
N HIS A 80 13.75 7.30 -0.48
CA HIS A 80 14.13 6.35 -1.52
C HIS A 80 12.88 5.65 -2.03
N GLY A 81 12.20 6.26 -3.00
CA GLY A 81 11.26 5.52 -3.85
C GLY A 81 11.98 4.49 -4.75
N VAL A 82 13.09 3.94 -4.28
CA VAL A 82 14.11 3.11 -4.90
C VAL A 82 14.57 2.13 -3.82
N THR A 83 14.72 0.86 -4.16
CA THR A 83 14.92 -0.22 -3.19
C THR A 83 16.15 -0.13 -2.32
N SER A 84 17.07 0.79 -2.53
CA SER A 84 18.18 0.85 -1.60
C SER A 84 18.78 2.22 -1.36
N GLY A 85 18.65 2.70 -0.13
CA GLY A 85 19.67 3.53 0.50
C GLY A 85 20.98 2.76 0.76
N ARG A 86 21.30 1.72 -0.04
CA ARG A 86 22.56 0.97 0.06
C ARG A 86 23.67 1.95 -0.33
N SER A 87 24.63 2.14 0.56
CA SER A 87 25.90 2.76 0.17
C SER A 87 26.48 1.90 -0.94
N ILE A 88 26.50 2.43 -2.16
CA ILE A 88 27.30 1.86 -3.25
C ILE A 88 28.75 1.96 -2.77
N PRO A 89 29.43 0.85 -2.44
CA PRO A 89 30.84 0.91 -2.14
C PRO A 89 31.56 1.47 -3.37
N ASP A 90 32.48 2.42 -3.18
CA ASP A 90 33.22 3.03 -4.28
C ASP A 90 33.80 1.93 -5.19
N GLY A 91 33.26 1.84 -6.42
CA GLY A 91 33.68 0.88 -7.44
C GLY A 91 32.67 -0.21 -7.82
N GLU A 92 31.58 -0.41 -7.08
CA GLU A 92 30.56 -1.43 -7.39
C GLU A 92 29.34 -0.79 -8.09
N GLN A 93 29.54 -0.38 -9.34
CA GLN A 93 28.51 0.31 -10.17
C GLN A 93 27.32 -0.59 -10.58
N ASP A 94 27.26 -1.83 -10.11
CA ASP A 94 26.32 -2.84 -10.58
C ASP A 94 25.11 -3.05 -9.65
N ILE A 95 24.95 -2.20 -8.61
CA ILE A 95 23.73 -2.21 -7.80
C ILE A 95 22.60 -1.59 -8.61
N ILE A 96 21.65 -2.46 -8.92
CA ILE A 96 20.45 -2.20 -9.67
C ILE A 96 19.38 -1.65 -8.73
N ASP A 97 18.75 -0.52 -9.09
CA ASP A 97 17.72 0.11 -8.25
C ASP A 97 16.36 0.14 -8.96
N VAL A 98 15.31 -0.31 -8.28
CA VAL A 98 13.91 -0.38 -8.76
C VAL A 98 13.01 0.30 -7.74
N ARG A 99 11.88 0.88 -8.15
CA ARG A 99 10.99 1.46 -7.15
C ARG A 99 10.33 0.36 -6.35
N LEU A 100 10.18 0.58 -5.05
CA LEU A 100 9.48 -0.36 -4.18
C LEU A 100 8.05 -0.65 -4.66
N VAL A 101 7.40 0.36 -5.26
CA VAL A 101 6.05 0.24 -5.82
C VAL A 101 6.00 -0.73 -7.00
N ASP A 102 7.04 -0.79 -7.82
CA ASP A 102 7.09 -1.69 -8.98
C ASP A 102 7.32 -3.13 -8.52
N LEU A 103 8.14 -3.32 -7.47
CA LEU A 103 8.36 -4.63 -6.86
C LEU A 103 7.10 -5.13 -6.14
N ALA A 104 6.33 -4.22 -5.54
CA ALA A 104 5.09 -4.53 -4.86
C ALA A 104 3.93 -4.82 -5.83
N ASP A 105 3.95 -4.24 -7.02
CA ASP A 105 2.91 -4.40 -8.04
C ASP A 105 3.04 -5.73 -8.81
N ASP A 106 4.27 -6.21 -9.03
CA ASP A 106 4.54 -7.39 -9.86
C ASP A 106 5.46 -8.42 -9.15
N PRO A 107 4.92 -9.58 -8.70
CA PRO A 107 5.69 -10.58 -7.97
C PRO A 107 6.78 -11.26 -8.83
N ASP A 108 6.61 -11.30 -10.15
CA ASP A 108 7.63 -11.84 -11.05
C ASP A 108 8.81 -10.87 -11.16
N VAL A 109 8.54 -9.55 -11.12
CA VAL A 109 9.58 -8.52 -11.06
C VAL A 109 10.31 -8.57 -9.73
N LEU A 110 9.60 -8.72 -8.60
CA LEU A 110 10.21 -8.93 -7.28
C LEU A 110 11.15 -10.14 -7.27
N ALA A 111 10.69 -11.30 -7.75
CA ALA A 111 11.50 -12.51 -7.78
C ALA A 111 12.76 -12.33 -8.65
N ALA A 112 12.62 -11.72 -9.82
CA ALA A 112 13.74 -11.45 -10.72
C ALA A 112 14.75 -10.44 -10.13
N TYR A 113 14.25 -9.42 -9.42
CA TYR A 113 15.08 -8.45 -8.71
C TYR A 113 15.83 -9.12 -7.56
N HIS A 114 15.12 -9.82 -6.67
CA HIS A 114 15.68 -10.47 -5.49
C HIS A 114 16.73 -11.54 -5.84
N GLN A 115 16.57 -12.24 -6.97
CA GLN A 115 17.59 -13.18 -7.44
C GLN A 115 18.92 -12.50 -7.80
N ARG A 116 18.88 -11.26 -8.32
CA ARG A 116 20.06 -10.51 -8.76
C ARG A 116 20.64 -9.64 -7.66
N SER A 117 19.77 -9.04 -6.86
CA SER A 117 20.08 -8.15 -5.75
C SER A 117 19.20 -8.57 -4.56
N PRO A 118 19.64 -9.54 -3.75
CA PRO A 118 18.85 -10.05 -2.64
C PRO A 118 18.44 -8.92 -1.70
N LEU A 119 17.15 -8.84 -1.44
CA LEU A 119 16.56 -7.94 -0.44
C LEU A 119 16.74 -8.54 0.95
N ASP A 120 17.02 -7.71 1.94
CA ASP A 120 16.98 -8.12 3.34
C ASP A 120 15.54 -8.26 3.85
N ASP A 121 15.38 -8.78 5.08
CA ASP A 121 14.07 -9.02 5.68
C ASP A 121 13.24 -7.72 5.84
N VAL A 122 13.91 -6.58 6.07
CA VAL A 122 13.26 -5.28 6.26
C VAL A 122 12.76 -4.75 4.92
N GLU A 123 13.58 -4.84 3.87
CA GLU A 123 13.22 -4.46 2.51
C GLU A 123 12.07 -5.33 1.97
N LEU A 124 12.12 -6.66 2.19
CA LEU A 124 11.03 -7.57 1.83
C LEU A 124 9.73 -7.24 2.57
N ALA A 125 9.79 -6.96 3.87
CA ALA A 125 8.62 -6.55 4.64
C ALA A 125 8.04 -5.23 4.09
N ALA A 126 8.88 -4.28 3.68
CA ALA A 126 8.44 -3.04 3.06
C ALA A 126 7.74 -3.27 1.71
N VAL A 127 8.28 -4.14 0.84
CA VAL A 127 7.63 -4.51 -0.43
C VAL A 127 6.24 -5.06 -0.16
N HIS A 128 6.10 -6.01 0.77
CA HIS A 128 4.80 -6.61 1.09
C HIS A 128 3.81 -5.59 1.63
N LEU A 129 4.22 -4.72 2.56
CA LEU A 129 3.34 -3.67 3.10
C LEU A 129 2.88 -2.69 2.02
N VAL A 130 3.75 -2.34 1.07
CA VAL A 130 3.36 -1.51 -0.08
C VAL A 130 2.42 -2.25 -1.02
N GLY A 131 2.60 -3.56 -1.23
CA GLY A 131 1.68 -4.38 -2.02
C GLY A 131 0.27 -4.35 -1.44
N LEU A 132 0.14 -4.47 -0.12
CA LEU A 132 -1.15 -4.33 0.58
C LEU A 132 -1.75 -2.93 0.42
N ALA A 133 -0.92 -1.89 0.43
CA ALA A 133 -1.37 -0.53 0.26
C ALA A 133 -1.89 -0.30 -1.16
N LEU A 134 -1.23 -0.87 -2.18
CA LEU A 134 -1.72 -0.86 -3.56
C LEU A 134 -3.04 -1.62 -3.72
N GLU A 135 -3.25 -2.73 -3.01
CA GLU A 135 -4.55 -3.41 -3.00
C GLU A 135 -5.67 -2.50 -2.44
N LEU A 136 -5.41 -1.79 -1.34
CA LEU A 136 -6.38 -0.84 -0.76
C LEU A 136 -6.57 0.42 -1.62
N ASP A 137 -5.53 0.88 -2.31
CA ASP A 137 -5.56 2.02 -3.22
C ASP A 137 -6.44 1.72 -4.45
N ARG A 138 -6.33 0.51 -5.02
CA ARG A 138 -7.23 0.04 -6.09
C ARG A 138 -8.67 -0.10 -5.61
N LEU A 139 -8.88 -0.63 -4.39
CA LEU A 139 -10.23 -0.67 -3.79
C LEU A 139 -10.82 0.73 -3.61
N ALA A 140 -9.98 1.72 -3.28
CA ALA A 140 -10.41 3.11 -3.17
C ALA A 140 -10.86 3.68 -4.52
N ASP A 141 -10.22 3.31 -5.64
CA ASP A 141 -10.67 3.68 -6.98
C ASP A 141 -12.03 3.04 -7.30
N THR A 142 -12.21 1.75 -7.00
CA THR A 142 -13.50 1.07 -7.18
C THR A 142 -14.61 1.75 -6.35
N LEU A 143 -14.34 2.07 -5.08
CA LEU A 143 -15.30 2.73 -4.20
C LEU A 143 -15.63 4.16 -4.63
N ALA A 144 -14.64 4.92 -5.08
CA ALA A 144 -14.84 6.26 -5.61
C ALA A 144 -15.67 6.23 -6.89
N ALA A 145 -15.38 5.29 -7.81
CA ALA A 145 -16.14 5.12 -9.05
C ALA A 145 -17.59 4.74 -8.79
N TRP A 146 -17.83 3.84 -7.83
CA TRP A 146 -19.18 3.54 -7.38
C TRP A 146 -19.87 4.77 -6.79
N ALA A 147 -19.21 5.48 -5.88
CA ALA A 147 -19.80 6.63 -5.21
C ALA A 147 -20.16 7.77 -6.18
N ASP A 148 -19.36 7.95 -7.23
CA ASP A 148 -19.64 8.88 -8.33
C ASP A 148 -20.83 8.43 -9.18
N ALA A 149 -20.86 7.16 -9.60
CA ALA A 149 -21.90 6.61 -10.46
C ALA A 149 -23.30 6.61 -9.81
N GLY A 150 -23.39 6.47 -8.49
CA GLY A 150 -24.65 6.52 -7.74
C GLY A 150 -24.72 5.50 -6.60
N PRO A 151 -25.77 5.55 -5.76
CA PRO A 151 -25.86 4.71 -4.57
C PRO A 151 -26.24 3.25 -4.87
N GLU A 152 -26.61 2.95 -6.11
CA GLU A 152 -27.07 1.63 -6.51
C GLU A 152 -25.89 0.65 -6.63
N ASN A 153 -26.13 -0.62 -6.30
CA ASN A 153 -25.19 -1.73 -6.49
C ASN A 153 -23.76 -1.48 -5.97
N PRO A 154 -23.57 -1.25 -4.65
CA PRO A 154 -22.24 -1.14 -4.07
C PRO A 154 -21.38 -2.39 -4.35
N PRO A 155 -20.05 -2.25 -4.51
CA PRO A 155 -19.14 -3.34 -4.85
C PRO A 155 -18.84 -4.25 -3.65
N LEU A 156 -19.88 -4.80 -3.01
CA LEU A 156 -19.78 -5.52 -1.74
C LEU A 156 -18.88 -6.75 -1.81
N ASP A 157 -18.99 -7.54 -2.88
CA ASP A 157 -18.17 -8.75 -3.06
C ASP A 157 -16.69 -8.42 -3.20
N GLU A 158 -16.36 -7.27 -3.81
CA GLU A 158 -14.99 -6.81 -3.94
C GLU A 158 -14.45 -6.30 -2.61
N ILE A 159 -15.24 -5.53 -1.87
CA ILE A 159 -14.89 -5.10 -0.51
C ILE A 159 -14.61 -6.31 0.39
N ASP A 160 -15.52 -7.28 0.42
CA ASP A 160 -15.41 -8.44 1.31
C ASP A 160 -14.19 -9.29 0.94
N ARG A 161 -13.93 -9.49 -0.36
CA ARG A 161 -12.76 -10.23 -0.86
C ARG A 161 -11.44 -9.54 -0.54
N THR A 162 -11.33 -8.24 -0.85
CA THR A 162 -10.11 -7.46 -0.62
C THR A 162 -9.82 -7.34 0.88
N CYS A 163 -10.84 -7.06 1.70
CA CYS A 163 -10.68 -7.03 3.16
C CYS A 163 -10.20 -8.38 3.71
N ALA A 164 -10.76 -9.49 3.26
CA ALA A 164 -10.35 -10.83 3.70
C ALA A 164 -8.94 -11.21 3.23
N SER A 165 -8.55 -10.79 2.02
CA SER A 165 -7.20 -10.96 1.48
C SER A 165 -6.18 -10.18 2.32
N VAL A 166 -6.36 -8.86 2.40
CA VAL A 166 -5.45 -7.96 3.10
C VAL A 166 -5.34 -8.33 4.58
N LEU A 167 -6.44 -8.61 5.27
CA LEU A 167 -6.41 -9.02 6.68
C LEU A 167 -5.57 -10.28 6.90
N ARG A 168 -5.73 -11.29 6.03
CA ARG A 168 -4.98 -12.54 6.12
C ARG A 168 -3.49 -12.29 5.92
N GLN A 169 -3.13 -11.55 4.87
CA GLN A 169 -1.74 -11.22 4.56
C GLN A 169 -1.11 -10.41 5.70
N MET A 170 -1.81 -9.40 6.25
CA MET A 170 -1.33 -8.65 7.42
C MET A 170 -1.06 -9.55 8.62
N ASN A 171 -1.94 -10.53 8.89
CA ASN A 171 -1.76 -11.47 9.99
C ASN A 171 -0.56 -12.40 9.76
N GLU A 172 -0.38 -12.89 8.53
CA GLU A 172 0.77 -13.73 8.14
C GLU A 172 2.10 -12.97 8.27
N GLN A 173 2.10 -11.67 7.95
CA GLN A 173 3.24 -10.78 8.11
C GLN A 173 3.45 -10.30 9.56
N GLY A 174 2.63 -10.76 10.51
CA GLY A 174 2.73 -10.37 11.92
C GLY A 174 2.49 -8.88 12.17
N VAL A 175 1.81 -8.19 11.26
CA VAL A 175 1.46 -6.78 11.42
C VAL A 175 0.61 -6.63 12.68
N PRO A 176 0.96 -5.78 13.65
CA PRO A 176 0.18 -5.67 14.88
C PRO A 176 -1.24 -5.17 14.59
N GLU A 177 -2.22 -5.63 15.38
CA GLU A 177 -3.53 -4.98 15.38
C GLU A 177 -3.40 -3.56 15.94
N GLU A 178 -4.26 -2.65 15.47
CA GLU A 178 -4.40 -1.34 16.10
C GLU A 178 -4.77 -1.57 17.58
N PRO A 179 -4.01 -1.04 18.56
CA PRO A 179 -4.38 -1.19 19.95
C PRO A 179 -5.77 -0.57 20.12
N GLN A 180 -6.77 -1.38 20.48
CA GLN A 180 -8.07 -0.85 20.85
C GLN A 180 -7.84 0.18 21.95
N TRP A 181 -8.10 1.45 21.65
CA TRP A 181 -8.01 2.54 22.60
C TRP A 181 -8.89 2.19 23.81
N SER A 182 -8.26 1.74 24.87
CA SER A 182 -8.86 1.54 26.18
C SER A 182 -8.72 2.88 26.89
N GLY A 183 -9.59 3.82 26.53
CA GLY A 183 -9.61 5.14 27.17
C GLY A 183 -9.69 5.02 28.69
N PRO A 184 -9.27 6.04 29.45
CA PRO A 184 -9.34 6.00 30.90
C PRO A 184 -10.78 5.72 31.33
N ARG A 185 -11.01 4.56 31.98
CA ARG A 185 -12.27 4.27 32.66
C ARG A 185 -12.43 5.34 33.72
N GLY A 186 -13.27 6.32 33.46
CA GLY A 186 -13.63 7.34 34.43
C GLY A 186 -14.06 6.65 35.72
N ALA A 187 -13.27 6.87 36.78
CA ALA A 187 -13.73 6.72 38.13
C ALA A 187 -14.91 7.68 38.31
N ARG A 188 -16.14 7.20 38.08
CA ARG A 188 -17.31 7.85 38.66
C ARG A 188 -17.25 7.56 40.14
N GLY A 189 -16.83 8.57 40.89
CA GLY A 189 -17.02 8.62 42.32
C GLY A 189 -18.49 8.38 42.65
N VAL A 190 -18.71 7.54 43.65
CA VAL A 190 -19.90 7.47 44.49
C VAL A 190 -19.40 7.52 45.92
#